data_AF-A0A8S3K7R3-F1
#
_entry.id   AF-A0A8S3K7R3-F1
#
_cell.length_a   1.000
_cell.length_b   1.000
_cell.length_c   1.000
_cell.angle_alpha   90.00
_cell.angle_beta   90.00
_cell.angle_gamma   90.00
#
_symmetry.space_group_name_H-M   'P 1'
#
loop_
_entity.id
_entity.type
_entity.pdbx_description
1 polymer ?
#
loop_
_entity_poly.entity_id
_entity_poly.type
_entity_poly.pdbx_seq_one_letter_code
_entity_poly.pdbx_strand_id
1 'polypeptide(L)' 'EQTTISRKVQKLAEENRSELINRLLFDLKKIKLFGITTDFWKNKYSSESYLTVTLHYNKGGVMNNFVLKTVLFSDA' A
#
# COMPACT_ATOMS: atom_id res chain seq x y z
N GLU A 1 8.57 -3.79 28.96
CA GLU A 1 8.09 -4.91 28.12
C GLU A 1 7.25 -4.48 26.91
N GLN A 2 6.28 -3.55 27.04
CA GLN A 2 5.49 -3.05 25.89
C GLN A 2 6.32 -2.47 24.72
N THR A 3 7.47 -1.84 25.00
CA THR A 3 8.40 -1.32 23.99
C THR A 3 9.04 -2.41 23.14
N THR A 4 9.26 -3.61 23.69
CA THR A 4 9.89 -4.74 22.99
C THR A 4 8.92 -5.39 22.00
N ILE A 5 7.65 -5.53 22.37
CA ILE A 5 6.60 -6.05 21.49
C ILE A 5 6.33 -5.07 20.34
N SER A 6 6.21 -3.77 20.65
CA SER A 6 6.02 -2.72 19.63
C SER A 6 7.15 -2.71 18.58
N ARG A 7 8.41 -2.78 19.03
CA ARG A 7 9.57 -2.86 18.12
C ARG A 7 9.58 -4.14 17.28
N LYS A 8 9.19 -5.28 17.87
CA LYS A 8 9.13 -6.56 17.14
C LYS A 8 8.03 -6.54 16.06
N VAL A 9 6.88 -5.95 16.36
CA VAL A 9 5.77 -5.79 15.39
C VAL A 9 6.17 -4.84 14.27
N GLN A 10 6.83 -3.73 14.58
CA GLN A 10 7.37 -2.80 13.58
C GLN A 10 8.36 -3.51 12.64
N LYS A 11 9.32 -4.25 13.20
CA LYS A 11 10.32 -4.97 12.41
C LYS A 11 9.68 -6.03 11.50
N LEU A 12 8.73 -6.81 12.01
CA LEU A 12 7.99 -7.79 11.20
C LEU A 12 7.16 -7.13 10.09
N ALA A 13 6.56 -5.97 10.37
CA ALA A 13 5.83 -5.20 9.37
C ALA A 13 6.77 -4.67 8.27
N GLU A 14 7.97 -4.22 8.62
CA GLU A 14 8.99 -3.77 7.66
C GLU A 14 9.54 -4.90 6.79
N GLU A 15 9.81 -6.07 7.39
CA GLU A 15 10.26 -7.27 6.70
C GLU A 15 9.20 -7.75 5.69
N ASN A 16 7.95 -7.89 6.14
CA ASN A 16 6.82 -8.27 5.27
C ASN A 16 6.58 -7.25 4.16
N ARG A 17 6.71 -5.95 4.45
CA ARG A 17 6.56 -4.90 3.45
C ARG A 17 7.64 -4.98 2.38
N SER A 18 8.88 -5.23 2.78
CA SER A 18 10.01 -5.39 1.85
C SER A 18 9.83 -6.59 0.93
N GLU A 19 9.38 -7.73 1.49
CA GLU A 19 9.06 -8.92 0.71
C GLU A 19 7.94 -8.66 -0.30
N LEU A 20 6.85 -8.02 0.13
CA LEU A 20 5.72 -7.67 -0.72
C LEU A 20 6.11 -6.74 -1.86
N ILE A 21 6.95 -5.73 -1.60
CA ILE A 21 7.46 -4.81 -2.63
C ILE A 21 8.33 -5.56 -3.64
N ASN A 22 9.22 -6.43 -3.18
CA ASN A 22 10.06 -7.21 -4.09
C ASN A 22 9.24 -8.13 -5.00
N ARG A 23 8.20 -8.77 -4.44
CA ARG A 23 7.26 -9.59 -5.21
C ARG A 23 6.48 -8.77 -6.23
N LEU A 24 6.02 -7.59 -5.83
CA LEU A 24 5.34 -6.64 -6.72
C LEU A 24 6.25 -6.22 -7.88
N LEU A 25 7.50 -5.83 -7.60
CA LEU A 25 8.47 -5.44 -8.63
C LEU A 25 8.76 -6.59 -9.60
N PHE A 26 8.87 -7.82 -9.10
CA PHE A 26 9.03 -9.01 -9.94
C PHE A 26 7.83 -9.24 -10.85
N ASP A 27 6.61 -9.12 -10.31
CA ASP A 27 5.38 -9.28 -11.08
C ASP A 27 5.24 -8.17 -12.14
N LEU A 28 5.51 -6.91 -11.80
CA LEU A 28 5.46 -5.78 -12.74
C LEU A 28 6.52 -5.85 -13.84
N LYS A 29 7.69 -6.44 -13.59
CA LYS A 29 8.68 -6.69 -14.64
C LYS A 29 8.16 -7.66 -15.72
N LYS A 30 7.24 -8.56 -15.35
CA LYS A 30 6.63 -9.54 -16.26
C LYS A 30 5.34 -9.03 -16.88
N ILE A 31 4.59 -8.21 -16.15
CA ILE A 31 3.27 -7.71 -16.53
C ILE A 31 3.42 -6.32 -17.12
N LYS A 32 3.30 -6.21 -18.45
CA LYS A 32 3.44 -4.95 -19.18
C LYS A 32 2.20 -4.03 -19.12
N LEU A 33 1.10 -4.49 -18.52
CA LEU A 33 -0.15 -3.73 -18.44
C LEU A 33 -0.60 -3.63 -16.99
N PHE A 34 -0.50 -2.41 -16.45
CA PHE A 34 -0.96 -2.06 -15.12
C PHE A 34 -1.71 -0.73 -15.18
N GLY A 35 -2.70 -0.57 -14.30
CA GLY A 35 -3.41 0.68 -14.08
C GLY A 35 -3.07 1.24 -12.70
N ILE A 36 -3.06 2.55 -12.57
CA ILE A 36 -2.95 3.21 -11.27
C ILE A 36 -4.24 4.00 -11.06
N THR A 37 -4.84 3.86 -9.90
CA THR A 37 -5.96 4.70 -9.45
C THR A 37 -5.55 5.51 -8.24
N THR A 38 -6.23 6.65 -8.08
CA THR A 38 -6.05 7.54 -6.94
C THR A 38 -7.41 7.83 -6.33
N ASP A 39 -7.59 7.45 -5.07
CA ASP A 39 -8.85 7.62 -4.34
C ASP A 39 -8.69 8.70 -3.28
N PHE A 40 -9.48 9.76 -3.40
CA PHE A 40 -9.58 10.81 -2.38
C PHE A 40 -10.77 10.54 -1.48
N TRP A 41 -10.55 10.52 -0.17
CA TRP A 41 -11.61 10.30 0.80
C TRP A 41 -11.34 11.03 2.11
N LYS A 42 -12.42 11.35 2.84
CA LYS A 42 -12.36 12.04 4.12
C LYS A 42 -12.81 11.11 5.23
N ASN A 43 -12.00 10.98 6.28
CA ASN A 43 -12.38 10.24 7.47
C ASN A 43 -13.40 11.05 8.26
N LYS A 44 -14.61 10.50 8.44
CA LYS A 44 -15.71 11.18 9.15
C LYS A 44 -15.42 11.43 10.63
N TYR A 45 -14.58 10.59 11.26
CA TYR A 45 -14.29 10.68 12.69
C TYR A 45 -13.16 11.66 12.99
N SER A 46 -12.05 11.61 12.25
CA SER A 46 -10.91 12.52 12.45
C SER A 46 -11.03 13.82 11.65
N SER A 47 -11.98 13.91 10.72
CA SER A 47 -12.09 15.01 9.75
C SER A 47 -10.88 15.21 8.85
N GLU A 48 -9.93 14.27 8.86
CA GLU A 48 -8.74 14.27 8.02
C GLU A 48 -9.09 13.76 6.61
N SER A 49 -8.47 14.38 5.61
CA SER A 49 -8.55 13.93 4.22
C SER A 49 -7.35 13.07 3.88
N TYR A 50 -7.56 12.10 3.01
CA TYR A 50 -6.57 11.10 2.62
C TYR A 50 -6.59 10.91 1.11
N LEU A 51 -5.40 10.72 0.55
CA LEU A 51 -5.21 10.30 -0.83
C LEU A 51 -4.55 8.92 -0.85
N THR A 52 -5.25 7.94 -1.41
CA THR A 52 -4.75 6.57 -1.58
C THR A 52 -4.35 6.35 -3.03
N VAL A 53 -3.17 5.79 -3.26
CA VAL A 53 -2.68 5.36 -4.57
C VAL A 53 -2.70 3.84 -4.62
N THR A 54 -3.45 3.29 -5.57
CA THR A 54 -3.61 1.83 -5.75
C THR A 54 -3.11 1.41 -7.13
N LEU A 55 -2.29 0.37 -7.16
CA LEU A 55 -1.85 -0.29 -8.38
C LEU A 55 -2.76 -1.47 -8.70
N HIS A 56 -3.21 -1.56 -9.94
CA HIS A 56 -4.03 -2.64 -10.47
C HIS A 56 -3.25 -3.37 -11.56
N TYR A 57 -3.15 -4.69 -11.46
CA TYR A 57 -2.47 -5.49 -12.46
C TYR A 57 -3.14 -6.86 -12.60
N ASN A 58 -3.12 -7.41 -13.81
CA ASN A 58 -3.63 -8.76 -14.06
C ASN A 58 -2.47 -9.77 -13.99
N LYS A 59 -2.59 -10.75 -13.10
CA LYS A 59 -1.66 -11.87 -13.00
C LYS A 59 -2.41 -13.18 -13.20
N GLY A 60 -2.15 -13.86 -14.32
CA GLY A 60 -2.74 -15.17 -14.60
C GLY A 60 -4.26 -15.16 -14.73
N GLY A 61 -4.85 -14.08 -15.25
CA GLY A 61 -6.29 -13.92 -15.38
C GLY A 61 -6.99 -13.36 -14.14
N VAL A 62 -6.25 -13.17 -13.03
CA VAL A 62 -6.79 -12.60 -11.79
C VAL A 62 -6.40 -11.13 -11.67
N MET A 63 -7.40 -10.28 -11.47
CA MET A 63 -7.17 -8.87 -11.15
C MET A 63 -6.63 -8.76 -9.72
N ASN A 64 -5.44 -8.18 -9.57
CA ASN A 64 -4.79 -7.94 -8.29
C ASN A 64 -4.71 -6.44 -8.04
N ASN A 65 -4.89 -6.06 -6.77
CA ASN A 65 -4.83 -4.67 -6.31
C ASN A 65 -3.76 -4.58 -5.22
N PHE A 66 -2.90 -3.56 -5.31
CA PHE A 66 -1.88 -3.29 -4.32
C PHE A 66 -1.90 -1.82 -3.92
N VAL A 67 -2.20 -1.53 -2.66
CA VAL A 67 -2.17 -0.16 -2.13
C VAL A 67 -0.70 0.24 -1.97
N LEU A 68 -0.24 1.17 -2.81
CA LEU A 68 1.13 1.65 -2.79
C LEU A 68 1.37 2.61 -1.62
N LYS A 69 0.42 3.53 -1.42
CA LYS A 69 0.53 4.56 -0.40
C LYS A 69 -0.83 5.15 -0.07
N THR A 70 -1.04 5.44 1.20
CA THR A 70 -2.07 6.39 1.65
C THR A 70 -1.34 7.55 2.31
N VAL A 71 -1.62 8.78 1.87
CA VAL A 71 -1.07 10.00 2.47
C VAL A 71 -2.17 10.78 3.15
N LEU A 72 -1.86 11.31 4.33
CA LEU A 72 -2.65 12.37 4.93
C LEU A 72 -2.56 13.57 3.98
N PHE A 73 -3.72 14.03 3.52
CA PHE A 73 -3.86 15.14 2.61
C PHE A 73 -4.50 16.28 3.42
N SER A 74 -3.70 17.00 4.19
CA SER A 74 -4.17 18.23 4.82
C SER A 74 -4.30 19.29 3.73
N ASP A 75 -5.50 19.85 3.57
CA ASP A 75 -5.67 21.10 2.83
C ASP A 75 -4.73 22.14 3.48
N ALA A 76 -3.80 22.68 2.70
CA ALA A 76 -2.89 23.74 3.12
C ALA A 76 -3.62 25.07 3.29
#